data_AF-A0A7S2S0B4-F1
#
_entry.id   AF-A0A7S2S0B4-F1
#
_cell.length_a   1.000
_cell.length_b   1.000
_cell.length_c   1.000
_cell.angle_alpha   90.00
_cell.angle_beta   90.00
_cell.angle_gamma   90.00
#
_symmetry.space_group_name_H-M   'P 1'
#
loop_
_entity.id
_entity.type
_entity.pdbx_description
1 polymer ?
#
loop_
_entity_poly.entity_id
_entity_poly.type
_entity_poly.pdbx_seq_one_letter_code
_entity_poly.pdbx_strand_id
1 'polypeptide(L)'
;MQSIISVLMDLLSLLNEKAYQLNDFEAGIIFPHILEKASAAKGRFRDMLQDIISTLLDEQTYPPHRFGSTICTIMIERSSYAKTRVLASRECQRCVEKVGVSAIGKK
;
A
#
# COMPACT_ATOMS: atom_id res chain seq x y z
N MET A 1 10.98 -16.75 -6.42
CA MET A 1 10.04 -15.63 -6.13
C MET A 1 10.02 -15.25 -4.65
N GLN A 2 9.92 -16.19 -3.68
CA GLN A 2 10.07 -15.87 -2.24
C GLN A 2 11.39 -15.17 -1.90
N SER A 3 12.50 -15.57 -2.52
CA SER A 3 13.81 -14.95 -2.34
C SER A 3 13.87 -13.50 -2.84
N ILE A 4 13.06 -13.14 -3.83
CA ILE A 4 13.02 -11.75 -4.36
C ILE A 4 12.21 -10.86 -3.42
N ILE A 5 11.10 -11.37 -2.90
CA ILE A 5 10.28 -10.64 -1.93
C ILE A 5 11.03 -10.41 -0.62
N SER A 6 11.78 -11.40 -0.14
CA SER A 6 12.62 -11.22 1.05
C SER A 6 13.69 -10.16 0.82
N VAL A 7 14.41 -10.20 -0.31
CA VAL A 7 15.37 -9.13 -0.66
C VAL A 7 14.69 -7.76 -0.76
N LEU A 8 13.46 -7.70 -1.27
CA LEU A 8 12.66 -6.47 -1.30
C LEU A 8 12.31 -5.97 0.10
N MET A 9 11.92 -6.86 1.01
CA MET A 9 11.65 -6.53 2.41
C MET A 9 12.92 -6.05 3.13
N ASP A 10 14.06 -6.67 2.86
CA ASP A 10 15.35 -6.25 3.42
C ASP A 10 15.73 -4.85 2.89
N LEU A 11 15.51 -4.59 1.60
CA LEU A 11 15.75 -3.27 1.00
C LEU A 11 14.82 -2.20 1.56
N LEU A 12 13.52 -2.52 1.74
CA LEU A 12 12.56 -1.60 2.36
C LEU A 12 12.91 -1.32 3.82
N SER A 13 13.38 -2.33 4.55
CA SER A 13 13.85 -2.16 5.93
C SER A 13 15.07 -1.23 5.98
N LEU A 14 16.02 -1.40 5.06
CA LEU A 14 17.17 -0.51 4.92
C LEU A 14 16.76 0.94 4.58
N LEU A 15 15.76 1.12 3.72
CA LEU A 15 15.22 2.44 3.39
C LEU A 15 14.56 3.09 4.60
N ASN A 16 13.86 2.31 5.43
CA ASN A 16 13.28 2.79 6.68
C ASN A 16 14.37 3.19 7.68
N GLU A 17 15.45 2.41 7.81
CA GLU A 17 16.63 2.79 8.62
C GLU A 17 17.28 4.11 8.16
N LYS A 18 17.16 4.45 6.87
CA LYS A 18 17.63 5.72 6.30
C LYS A 18 16.62 6.85 6.40
N ALA A 19 15.47 6.64 7.07
CA ALA A 19 14.37 7.59 7.21
C ALA A 19 13.90 8.15 5.85
N TYR A 20 13.91 7.30 4.82
CA TYR A 20 13.49 7.71 3.49
C TYR A 20 11.97 7.87 3.41
N GLN A 21 11.54 9.01 2.88
CA GLN A 21 10.13 9.34 2.66
C GLN A 21 9.77 9.18 1.20
N LEU A 22 8.76 8.34 0.93
CA LEU A 22 8.18 8.22 -0.40
C LEU A 22 7.42 9.51 -0.73
N ASN A 23 7.68 10.08 -1.90
CA ASN A 23 6.84 11.13 -2.43
C ASN A 23 5.58 10.54 -3.10
N ASP A 24 4.59 11.40 -3.37
CA ASP A 24 3.31 10.95 -3.95
C ASP A 24 3.45 10.35 -5.36
N PHE A 25 4.51 10.71 -6.09
CA PHE A 25 4.79 10.15 -7.41
C PHE A 25 5.32 8.70 -7.29
N GLU A 26 6.30 8.47 -6.43
CA GLU A 26 6.85 7.13 -6.16
C GLU A 26 5.78 6.21 -5.56
N ALA A 27 5.03 6.71 -4.59
CA ALA A 27 3.90 6.00 -4.00
C ALA A 27 2.84 5.66 -5.06
N GLY A 28 2.56 6.60 -5.97
CA GLY A 28 1.66 6.43 -7.11
C GLY A 28 2.10 5.38 -8.13
N ILE A 29 3.37 4.97 -8.13
CA ILE A 29 3.88 3.88 -8.98
C ILE A 29 3.90 2.56 -8.20
N ILE A 30 4.44 2.59 -6.97
CA ILE A 30 4.74 1.39 -6.19
C ILE A 30 3.46 0.74 -5.66
N PHE A 31 2.59 1.49 -5.00
CA PHE A 31 1.42 0.91 -4.33
C PHE A 31 0.39 0.31 -5.30
N PRO A 32 0.02 0.96 -6.42
CA PRO A 32 -0.86 0.35 -7.41
C PRO A 32 -0.36 -1.01 -7.89
N HIS A 33 0.94 -1.10 -8.18
CA HIS A 33 1.54 -2.35 -8.63
C HIS A 33 1.44 -3.45 -7.56
N ILE A 34 1.79 -3.13 -6.31
CA ILE A 34 1.71 -4.09 -5.21
C ILE A 34 0.26 -4.52 -4.95
N LEU A 35 -0.70 -3.59 -4.97
CA LEU A 35 -2.12 -3.89 -4.79
C LEU A 35 -2.65 -4.83 -5.88
N GLU A 36 -2.29 -4.60 -7.15
CA GLU A 36 -2.67 -5.48 -8.24
C GLU A 36 -2.10 -6.88 -8.05
N LYS A 37 -0.80 -7.00 -7.75
CA LYS A 37 -0.16 -8.30 -7.50
C LYS A 37 -0.73 -8.99 -6.27
N ALA A 38 -0.99 -8.25 -5.19
CA ALA A 38 -1.56 -8.78 -3.96
C ALA A 38 -2.99 -9.30 -4.18
N SER A 39 -3.79 -8.62 -5.00
CA SER A 39 -5.16 -9.05 -5.33
C SER A 39 -5.22 -10.33 -6.17
N ALA A 40 -4.19 -10.57 -7.00
CA ALA A 40 -4.07 -11.75 -7.84
C ALA A 40 -3.40 -12.93 -7.11
N ALA A 41 -2.55 -12.63 -6.14
CA ALA A 41 -1.82 -13.60 -5.33
C ALA A 41 -2.74 -14.44 -4.42
N LYS A 42 -2.26 -15.63 -4.04
CA LYS A 42 -2.94 -16.53 -3.11
C LYS A 42 -1.99 -17.03 -2.02
N GLY A 43 -2.56 -17.34 -0.86
CA GLY A 43 -1.85 -17.87 0.31
C GLY A 43 -0.68 -16.97 0.71
N ARG A 44 0.43 -17.59 1.10
CA ARG A 44 1.61 -16.93 1.67
C ARG A 44 2.19 -15.78 0.84
N PHE A 45 2.04 -15.82 -0.49
CA PHE A 45 2.53 -14.76 -1.36
C PHE A 45 1.70 -13.48 -1.28
N ARG A 46 0.39 -13.62 -1.06
CA ARG A 46 -0.49 -12.49 -0.80
C ARG A 46 -0.13 -11.84 0.53
N ASP A 47 0.06 -12.65 1.57
CA ASP A 47 0.38 -12.17 2.91
C ASP A 47 1.67 -11.34 2.90
N MET A 48 2.74 -11.85 2.25
CA MET A 48 3.98 -11.08 2.12
C MET A 48 3.82 -9.74 1.37
N LEU A 49 2.97 -9.68 0.34
CA LEU A 49 2.71 -8.41 -0.35
C LEU A 49 1.90 -7.44 0.52
N GLN A 50 1.01 -7.95 1.38
CA GLN A 50 0.29 -7.12 2.35
C GLN A 50 1.20 -6.64 3.49
N ASP A 51 2.20 -7.44 3.86
CA ASP A 51 3.24 -7.04 4.82
C ASP A 51 4.10 -5.91 4.25
N ILE A 52 4.45 -5.96 2.96
CA ILE A 52 5.13 -4.84 2.26
C ILE A 52 4.28 -3.57 2.35
N ILE A 53 2.99 -3.65 2.00
CA ILE A 53 2.09 -2.49 2.09
C ILE A 53 2.09 -1.94 3.53
N SER A 54 1.95 -2.82 4.53
CA SER A 54 1.90 -2.41 5.93
C SER A 54 3.21 -1.78 6.42
N THR A 55 4.35 -2.24 5.91
CA THR A 55 5.69 -1.71 6.21
C THR A 55 5.89 -0.31 5.61
N LEU A 56 5.39 -0.10 4.39
CA LEU A 56 5.45 1.21 3.73
C LEU A 56 4.46 2.22 4.34
N LEU A 57 3.38 1.74 4.98
CA LEU A 57 2.33 2.56 5.58
C LEU A 57 2.60 2.90 7.05
N ASP A 58 3.73 3.56 7.28
CA ASP A 58 4.02 4.25 8.53
C ASP A 58 4.07 5.78 8.31
N GLU A 59 3.97 6.56 9.39
CA GLU A 59 4.00 8.04 9.33
C GLU A 59 5.36 8.60 8.87
N GLN A 60 6.43 7.79 8.90
CA GLN A 60 7.78 8.17 8.51
C GLN A 60 8.10 7.86 7.04
N THR A 61 7.45 6.88 6.43
CA THR A 61 7.71 6.40 5.07
C THR A 61 6.65 6.91 4.10
N TYR A 62 5.38 6.58 4.34
CA TYR A 62 4.25 7.11 3.58
C TYR A 62 2.98 7.17 4.41
N PRO A 63 2.46 8.37 4.70
CA PRO A 63 1.44 8.53 5.72
C PRO A 63 0.09 7.90 5.31
N PRO A 64 -0.56 7.14 6.20
CA PRO A 64 -1.82 6.42 5.92
C PRO A 64 -2.95 7.30 5.37
N HIS A 65 -3.02 8.57 5.79
CA HIS A 65 -4.04 9.49 5.29
C HIS A 65 -3.88 9.80 3.80
N ARG A 66 -2.63 9.91 3.28
CA ARG A 66 -2.36 10.12 1.85
C ARG A 66 -2.61 8.86 1.04
N PHE A 67 -2.20 7.71 1.59
CA PHE A 67 -2.45 6.43 0.95
C PHE A 67 -3.94 6.17 0.75
N GLY A 68 -4.76 6.34 1.79
CA GLY A 68 -6.21 6.19 1.65
C GLY A 68 -6.79 7.18 0.63
N SER A 69 -6.51 8.47 0.82
CA SER A 69 -7.18 9.54 0.08
C SER A 69 -6.77 9.62 -1.39
N THR A 70 -5.52 9.28 -1.68
CA THR A 70 -4.94 9.37 -3.02
C THR A 70 -4.91 7.99 -3.67
N ILE A 71 -4.16 7.05 -3.09
CA ILE A 71 -3.88 5.77 -3.74
C ILE A 71 -5.09 4.85 -3.74
N CYS A 72 -5.70 4.59 -2.57
CA CYS A 72 -6.83 3.68 -2.50
C CYS A 72 -8.02 4.20 -3.30
N THR A 73 -8.35 5.49 -3.20
CA THR A 73 -9.43 6.10 -3.98
C THR A 73 -9.21 5.92 -5.48
N ILE A 74 -8.01 6.25 -6.00
CA ILE A 74 -7.68 6.08 -7.42
C ILE A 74 -7.82 4.60 -7.84
N MET A 75 -7.34 3.67 -7.02
CA MET A 75 -7.42 2.25 -7.34
C MET A 75 -8.86 1.72 -7.32
N ILE A 76 -9.70 2.20 -6.40
CA ILE A 76 -11.13 1.86 -6.35
C ILE A 76 -11.84 2.38 -7.59
N GLU A 77 -11.55 3.61 -8.03
CA GLU A 77 -12.25 4.24 -9.16
C GLU A 77 -11.76 3.73 -10.52
N ARG A 78 -10.44 3.56 -10.68
CA ARG A 78 -9.80 3.43 -12.00
C ARG A 78 -9.24 2.05 -12.31
N SER A 79 -9.05 1.17 -11.32
CA SER A 79 -8.49 -0.15 -11.61
C SER A 79 -9.46 -0.99 -12.45
N SER A 80 -8.96 -1.59 -13.52
CA SER A 80 -9.71 -2.49 -14.40
C SER A 80 -10.08 -3.81 -13.71
N TYR A 81 -9.31 -4.22 -12.69
CA TYR A 81 -9.46 -5.49 -12.00
C TYR A 81 -10.37 -5.38 -10.77
N ALA A 82 -11.50 -6.09 -10.78
CA ALA A 82 -12.47 -6.07 -9.67
C ALA A 82 -11.86 -6.48 -8.31
N LYS A 83 -10.95 -7.47 -8.31
CA LYS A 83 -10.27 -7.91 -7.08
C LYS A 83 -9.37 -6.84 -6.50
N THR A 84 -8.69 -6.06 -7.33
CA THR A 84 -7.87 -4.92 -6.91
C THR A 84 -8.73 -3.83 -6.28
N ARG A 85 -9.87 -3.49 -6.89
CA ARG A 85 -10.83 -2.52 -6.32
C ARG A 85 -11.31 -2.94 -4.93
N VAL A 86 -11.65 -4.21 -4.76
CA VAL A 86 -12.07 -4.76 -3.46
C VAL A 86 -10.93 -4.70 -2.44
N LEU A 87 -9.70 -5.07 -2.83
CA LEU A 87 -8.55 -4.97 -1.94
C LEU A 87 -8.28 -3.51 -1.54
N ALA A 88 -8.25 -2.59 -2.50
CA ALA A 88 -8.05 -1.17 -2.26
C ALA A 88 -9.14 -0.58 -1.34
N SER A 89 -10.40 -1.01 -1.49
CA SER A 89 -11.48 -0.63 -0.57
C SER A 89 -11.24 -1.10 0.86
N ARG A 90 -10.73 -2.33 1.06
CA ARG A 90 -10.39 -2.84 2.38
C ARG A 90 -9.20 -2.10 3.01
N GLU A 91 -8.16 -1.83 2.22
CA GLU A 91 -7.02 -1.06 2.73
C GLU A 91 -7.43 0.40 3.04
N CYS A 92 -8.31 1.00 2.24
CA CYS A 92 -8.89 2.31 2.54
C CYS A 92 -9.66 2.31 3.87
N GLN A 93 -10.48 1.27 4.09
CA GLN A 93 -11.17 1.10 5.37
C GLN A 93 -10.18 0.99 6.54
N ARG A 94 -9.09 0.21 6.41
CA ARG A 94 -8.04 0.12 7.43
C ARG A 94 -7.41 1.49 7.72
N CYS A 95 -7.22 2.33 6.69
CA CYS A 95 -6.73 3.68 6.90
C CYS A 95 -7.76 4.54 7.65
N VAL A 96 -9.05 4.45 7.32
CA VAL A 96 -10.11 5.17 8.04
C VAL A 96 -10.17 4.73 9.52
N GLU A 97 -10.01 3.44 9.80
CA GLU A 97 -9.94 2.92 11.16
C GLU A 97 -8.73 3.45 11.94
N LYS A 98 -7.60 3.73 11.25
CA LYS A 98 -6.36 4.23 11.87
C LYS A 98 -6.31 5.75 12.05
N VAL A 99 -6.76 6.52 11.05
CA VAL A 99 -6.60 8.00 11.02
C VAL A 99 -7.93 8.76 10.82
N GLY A 100 -9.06 8.07 10.90
CA GLY A 100 -10.39 8.64 10.74
C GLY A 100 -10.75 9.01 9.29
N VAL A 101 -11.76 9.86 9.13
CA VAL A 101 -12.29 10.26 7.80
C VAL A 101 -11.28 11.05 6.95
N SER A 102 -10.16 11.48 7.54
CA SER A 102 -9.03 12.07 6.82
C SER A 102 -8.45 11.12 5.76
N ALA A 103 -8.53 9.81 5.97
CA ALA A 103 -8.10 8.79 5.00
C ALA A 103 -8.93 8.76 3.72
N ILE A 104 -10.07 9.45 3.64
CA ILE A 104 -10.87 9.59 2.41
C ILE A 104 -10.93 11.05 1.93
N GLY A 105 -9.98 11.89 2.37
CA GLY A 105 -9.89 13.29 1.95
C GLY A 105 -10.93 14.21 2.59
N LYS A 106 -11.64 13.75 3.63
CA LYS A 106 -12.57 14.59 4.41
C LYS A 106 -11.86 15.18 5.61
N LYS A 107 -12.03 16.48 5.85
CA LYS A 107 -11.52 17.18 7.05
C LYS A 107 -12.45 16.97 8.23
#